data_AF-A0A9E6JFW3-F1
#
_entry.id   AF-A0A9E6JFW3-F1
#
_cell.length_a   1.000
_cell.length_b   1.000
_cell.length_c   1.000
_cell.angle_alpha   90.00
_cell.angle_beta   90.00
_cell.angle_gamma   90.00
#
_symmetry.space_group_name_H-M   'P 1'
#
loop_
_entity.id
_entity.type
_entity.pdbx_description
1 polymer ?
#
loop_
_entity_poly.entity_id
_entity_poly.type
_entity_poly.pdbx_seq_one_letter_code
_entity_poly.pdbx_strand_id
1 'polypeptide(L)'
;MSNKYLTDIVSQPDIAQYKNNLVLRLLNSKRPFVHYPPSARGDMNAYKYVAFKEEMARPITVFEYFDSPREGSEQEEFNRNIPAINQHIRDLGLLKEGRDYVWLTTKDVNEVKKHADKVHHYQEYDNNTYDRDIRRQALLFYQDKIANDPSVGQYLASKHIGPVRNREKCLVLFNINRRAKSEVWDPRNERHSTYMQAFKDIVEIINAMNAMNAKKQLPMHDIGFVGSKLTPDEVTEWREYCNNMGTNLIDLTDVMDAPHGLNRTQQRCVHVALADNYKSTLYFGHQSGVNEDANILPRTNVLSLSEYLHLGQIGISRVEARSQLDPEYQNELGMGGAYSAFGNFYSLRNCEFLTSDGVLAAIQLKLDMHKDNHISLETVWDDVLGRYAWESEVPHIPKKKLDKSEPYVVFCNKYYYIDDIEISDDQAVKRLLNRIFVSAGVDETKFWDKVEDKEAKRAYIEAAELLVRRKLKHQPQFTQQTRAWLADILEQLFERHDSGSPLSIHKNRLEAQNAGRVMYTLGANQIKHRAIKDTSWSDFWNLVDTQSEQD
;
A
#
# COMPACT_ATOMS: atom_id res chain seq x y z
N MET A 1 -21.26 18.34 26.55
CA MET A 1 -20.81 18.29 25.13
C MET A 1 -20.82 16.84 24.72
N SER A 2 -21.60 16.44 23.72
CA SER A 2 -21.66 15.04 23.30
C SER A 2 -20.33 14.68 22.64
N ASN A 3 -19.65 13.67 23.21
CA ASN A 3 -18.48 13.10 22.57
C ASN A 3 -18.98 12.34 21.33
N LYS A 4 -18.86 12.97 20.16
CA LYS A 4 -19.26 12.46 18.84
C LYS A 4 -18.84 11.01 18.59
N TYR A 5 -17.77 10.56 19.26
CA TYR A 5 -17.20 9.22 19.12
C TYR A 5 -17.40 8.32 20.36
N LEU A 6 -17.83 8.80 21.54
CA LEU A 6 -17.87 7.93 22.75
C LEU A 6 -18.83 6.76 22.60
N THR A 7 -19.97 7.00 21.95
CA THR A 7 -20.96 5.95 21.64
C THR A 7 -20.42 4.89 20.69
N ASP A 8 -19.40 5.25 19.89
CA ASP A 8 -18.73 4.34 18.97
C ASP A 8 -17.52 3.65 19.61
N ILE A 9 -16.94 4.22 20.69
CA ILE A 9 -15.66 3.79 21.29
C ILE A 9 -15.84 2.77 22.40
N VAL A 10 -16.82 2.94 23.29
CA VAL A 10 -16.92 2.10 24.51
C VAL A 10 -18.28 1.46 24.59
N SER A 11 -18.33 0.12 24.62
CA SER A 11 -19.58 -0.60 24.88
C SER A 11 -20.01 -0.52 26.36
N GLN A 12 -19.15 0.00 27.25
CA GLN A 12 -19.39 0.19 28.68
C GLN A 12 -19.27 1.67 29.07
N PRO A 13 -20.32 2.31 29.60
CA PRO A 13 -20.29 3.75 29.92
C PRO A 13 -19.44 4.09 31.17
N ASP A 14 -19.07 3.12 32.00
CA ASP A 14 -18.23 3.33 33.19
C ASP A 14 -16.75 2.99 32.90
N ILE A 15 -15.98 4.02 32.57
CA ILE A 15 -14.54 3.92 32.28
C ILE A 15 -13.75 3.44 33.51
N ALA A 16 -14.15 3.79 34.74
CA ALA A 16 -13.42 3.38 35.93
C ALA A 16 -13.57 1.88 36.19
N GLN A 17 -14.79 1.35 36.08
CA GLN A 17 -15.04 -0.08 36.17
C GLN A 17 -14.33 -0.83 35.04
N TYR A 18 -14.38 -0.30 33.82
CA TYR A 18 -13.72 -0.88 32.66
C TYR A 18 -12.20 -1.00 32.85
N LYS A 19 -11.55 0.04 33.38
CA LYS A 19 -10.11 0.04 33.72
C LYS A 19 -9.77 -0.96 34.81
N ASN A 20 -10.55 -1.02 35.89
CA ASN A 20 -10.29 -1.97 36.98
C ASN A 20 -10.38 -3.42 36.48
N ASN A 21 -11.36 -3.73 35.65
CA ASN A 21 -11.50 -5.05 35.02
C ASN A 21 -10.31 -5.39 34.12
N LEU A 22 -9.79 -4.41 33.38
CA LEU A 22 -8.62 -4.58 32.52
C LEU A 22 -7.34 -4.85 33.33
N VAL A 23 -7.11 -4.11 34.43
CA VAL A 23 -5.97 -4.33 35.32
C VAL A 23 -6.03 -5.73 35.94
N LEU A 24 -7.19 -6.13 36.46
CA LEU A 24 -7.39 -7.49 36.99
C LEU A 24 -7.10 -8.55 35.92
N ARG A 25 -7.53 -8.32 34.68
CA ARG A 25 -7.28 -9.23 33.57
C ARG A 25 -5.81 -9.32 33.18
N LEU A 26 -5.08 -8.21 33.17
CA LEU A 26 -3.63 -8.20 32.94
C LEU A 26 -2.89 -9.04 33.99
N LEU A 27 -3.20 -8.80 35.26
CA LEU A 27 -2.59 -9.52 36.40
C LEU A 27 -2.91 -11.03 36.37
N ASN A 28 -4.15 -11.39 35.98
CA ASN A 28 -4.59 -12.79 36.02
C ASN A 28 -4.20 -13.60 34.77
N SER A 29 -4.21 -12.98 33.59
CA SER A 29 -4.03 -13.71 32.32
C SER A 29 -2.57 -13.90 31.92
N LYS A 30 -1.65 -13.05 32.41
CA LYS A 30 -0.24 -12.99 31.98
C LYS A 30 -0.04 -12.82 30.46
N ARG A 31 -1.09 -12.43 29.75
CA ARG A 31 -1.07 -12.12 28.31
C ARG A 31 -0.24 -10.85 28.08
N PRO A 32 0.46 -10.72 26.93
CA PRO A 32 1.21 -9.51 26.63
C PRO A 32 0.26 -8.31 26.46
N PHE A 33 0.72 -7.14 26.86
CA PHE A 33 0.06 -5.86 26.64
C PHE A 33 0.62 -5.18 25.40
N VAL A 34 -0.26 -4.71 24.52
CA VAL A 34 0.12 -4.00 23.29
C VAL A 34 -0.67 -2.72 23.19
N HIS A 35 0.02 -1.63 22.88
CA HIS A 35 -0.56 -0.30 22.75
C HIS A 35 -0.35 0.22 21.33
N TYR A 36 -1.45 0.59 20.67
CA TYR A 36 -1.47 1.28 19.38
C TYR A 36 -1.73 2.77 19.62
N PRO A 37 -0.69 3.63 19.49
CA PRO A 37 -0.86 5.08 19.62
C PRO A 37 -1.69 5.65 18.46
N PRO A 38 -2.19 6.89 18.56
CA PRO A 38 -3.09 7.48 17.58
C PRO A 38 -2.58 7.47 16.16
N SER A 39 -1.29 7.72 15.99
CA SER A 39 -0.58 7.73 14.72
C SER A 39 -0.38 6.35 14.10
N ALA A 40 -0.43 5.27 14.89
CA ALA A 40 -0.30 3.90 14.40
C ALA A 40 -1.65 3.22 14.15
N ARG A 41 -2.77 3.90 14.45
CA ARG A 41 -4.13 3.37 14.27
C ARG A 41 -4.53 3.38 12.80
N GLY A 42 -4.62 2.20 12.22
CA GLY A 42 -5.07 2.03 10.83
C GLY A 42 -3.96 2.02 9.79
N ASP A 43 -2.70 2.17 10.21
CA ASP A 43 -1.53 1.97 9.34
C ASP A 43 -1.42 0.52 8.88
N MET A 44 -1.79 -0.42 9.76
CA MET A 44 -1.76 -1.84 9.48
C MET A 44 -3.03 -2.54 9.94
N ASN A 45 -3.56 -3.48 9.15
CA ASN A 45 -4.71 -4.32 9.54
C ASN A 45 -4.28 -5.63 10.22
N ALA A 46 -2.97 -5.92 10.26
CA ALA A 46 -2.41 -7.17 10.79
C ALA A 46 -2.77 -7.43 12.26
N TYR A 47 -3.09 -6.38 13.03
CA TYR A 47 -3.49 -6.49 14.44
C TYR A 47 -4.68 -7.44 14.65
N LYS A 48 -5.62 -7.53 13.70
CA LYS A 48 -6.81 -8.38 13.88
C LYS A 48 -6.49 -9.87 13.82
N TYR A 49 -5.39 -10.24 13.17
CA TYR A 49 -4.97 -11.64 13.05
C TYR A 49 -4.39 -12.21 14.35
N VAL A 50 -4.19 -11.39 15.39
CA VAL A 50 -3.96 -11.90 16.76
C VAL A 50 -5.12 -12.79 17.24
N ALA A 51 -6.31 -12.64 16.65
CA ALA A 51 -7.47 -13.48 16.93
C ALA A 51 -7.23 -14.97 16.67
N PHE A 52 -6.27 -15.31 15.81
CA PHE A 52 -5.92 -16.70 15.50
C PHE A 52 -4.78 -17.25 16.37
N LYS A 53 -4.19 -16.41 17.24
CA LYS A 53 -3.27 -16.89 18.28
C LYS A 53 -4.04 -17.59 19.39
N GLU A 54 -3.38 -18.56 20.02
CA GLU A 54 -3.80 -19.15 21.28
C GLU A 54 -4.02 -18.09 22.35
N GLU A 55 -4.93 -18.34 23.29
CA GLU A 55 -5.39 -17.34 24.26
C GLU A 55 -4.24 -16.72 25.07
N MET A 56 -3.26 -17.52 25.50
CA MET A 56 -2.12 -17.04 26.29
C MET A 56 -1.10 -16.23 25.47
N ALA A 57 -1.02 -16.48 24.16
CA ALA A 57 -0.14 -15.77 23.24
C ALA A 57 -0.81 -14.52 22.61
N ARG A 58 -2.14 -14.44 22.70
CA ARG A 58 -2.92 -13.30 22.21
C ARG A 58 -2.69 -12.09 23.12
N PRO A 59 -2.30 -10.92 22.60
CA PRO A 59 -2.16 -9.73 23.42
C PRO A 59 -3.52 -9.19 23.89
N ILE A 60 -3.49 -8.45 24.99
CA ILE A 60 -4.52 -7.48 25.32
C ILE A 60 -4.15 -6.20 24.57
N THR A 61 -4.96 -5.86 23.57
CA THR A 61 -4.70 -4.76 22.64
C THR A 61 -5.38 -3.48 23.10
N VAL A 62 -4.63 -2.39 23.20
CA VAL A 62 -5.17 -1.08 23.55
C VAL A 62 -5.06 -0.16 22.35
N PHE A 63 -6.20 0.35 21.88
CA PHE A 63 -6.24 1.43 20.92
C PHE A 63 -6.39 2.75 21.66
N GLU A 64 -5.37 3.60 21.55
CA GLU A 64 -5.43 4.93 22.17
C GLU A 64 -6.45 5.81 21.45
N TYR A 65 -7.14 6.72 22.14
CA TYR A 65 -7.94 7.77 21.50
C TYR A 65 -7.81 9.12 22.21
N PHE A 66 -8.13 10.19 21.49
CA PHE A 66 -8.21 11.53 22.07
C PHE A 66 -9.62 11.80 22.60
N ASP A 67 -9.75 12.16 23.87
CA ASP A 67 -11.04 12.56 24.45
C ASP A 67 -11.35 14.01 24.04
N SER A 68 -12.55 14.22 23.46
CA SER A 68 -13.05 15.54 23.08
C SER A 68 -12.07 16.39 22.24
N PRO A 69 -11.57 15.89 21.08
CA PRO A 69 -10.64 16.64 20.25
C PRO A 69 -11.31 17.90 19.70
N ARG A 70 -10.53 18.98 19.54
CA ARG A 70 -11.01 20.22 18.90
C ARG A 70 -11.38 19.94 17.44
N GLU A 71 -12.50 20.50 16.99
CA GLU A 71 -12.93 20.40 15.58
C GLU A 71 -11.85 20.94 14.63
N GLY A 72 -11.55 20.19 13.57
CA GLY A 72 -10.50 20.49 12.60
C GLY A 72 -9.07 20.25 13.08
N SER A 73 -8.88 19.70 14.28
CA SER A 73 -7.54 19.37 14.77
C SER A 73 -7.04 18.01 14.27
N GLU A 74 -5.72 17.82 14.28
CA GLU A 74 -5.06 16.53 14.02
C GLU A 74 -5.59 15.42 14.94
N GLN A 75 -5.93 15.76 16.19
CA GLN A 75 -6.52 14.82 17.14
C GLN A 75 -7.91 14.33 16.69
N GLU A 76 -8.71 15.21 16.08
CA GLU A 76 -9.99 14.81 15.49
C GLU A 76 -9.75 13.91 14.28
N GLU A 77 -8.79 14.25 13.42
CA GLU A 77 -8.42 13.45 12.25
C GLU A 77 -8.03 12.02 12.66
N PHE A 78 -7.18 11.85 13.67
CA PHE A 78 -6.81 10.52 14.18
C PHE A 78 -8.02 9.72 14.70
N ASN A 79 -9.02 10.38 15.29
CA ASN A 79 -10.21 9.71 15.77
C ASN A 79 -11.19 9.30 14.65
N ARG A 80 -11.04 9.82 13.41
CA ARG A 80 -11.86 9.39 12.26
C ARG A 80 -11.65 7.92 11.89
N ASN A 81 -10.53 7.31 12.30
CA ASN A 81 -10.25 5.90 12.04
C ASN A 81 -10.96 4.93 13.00
N ILE A 82 -11.52 5.42 14.11
CA ILE A 82 -12.14 4.59 15.15
C ILE A 82 -13.30 3.73 14.60
N PRO A 83 -14.29 4.28 13.85
CA PRO A 83 -15.38 3.47 13.32
C PRO A 83 -14.89 2.35 12.41
N ALA A 84 -13.87 2.62 11.58
CA ALA A 84 -13.28 1.63 10.68
C ALA A 84 -12.61 0.49 11.46
N ILE A 85 -11.84 0.80 12.50
CA ILE A 85 -11.18 -0.21 13.36
C ILE A 85 -12.23 -1.08 14.07
N ASN A 86 -13.26 -0.45 14.63
CA ASN A 86 -14.34 -1.18 15.29
C ASN A 86 -15.11 -2.07 14.32
N GLN A 87 -15.35 -1.60 13.10
CA GLN A 87 -15.96 -2.41 12.05
C GLN A 87 -15.08 -3.61 11.70
N HIS A 88 -13.76 -3.43 11.52
CA HIS A 88 -12.83 -4.54 11.22
C HIS A 88 -12.83 -5.63 12.28
N ILE A 89 -12.82 -5.23 13.56
CA ILE A 89 -12.81 -6.17 14.69
C ILE A 89 -14.15 -6.90 14.80
N ARG A 90 -15.25 -6.14 14.69
CA ARG A 90 -16.62 -6.68 14.74
C ARG A 90 -16.90 -7.65 13.61
N ASP A 91 -16.53 -7.30 12.38
CA ASP A 91 -16.73 -8.13 11.19
C ASP A 91 -15.97 -9.45 11.28
N LEU A 92 -14.78 -9.45 11.91
CA LEU A 92 -14.04 -10.70 12.13
C LEU A 92 -14.74 -11.58 13.16
N GLY A 93 -15.31 -10.97 14.21
CA GLY A 93 -16.13 -11.66 15.21
C GLY A 93 -15.38 -12.58 16.17
N LEU A 94 -14.05 -12.53 16.19
CA LEU A 94 -13.18 -13.43 16.97
C LEU A 94 -12.54 -12.76 18.20
N LEU A 95 -12.63 -11.43 18.29
CA LEU A 95 -12.10 -10.64 19.40
C LEU A 95 -13.25 -10.02 20.19
N LYS A 96 -13.09 -9.97 21.52
CA LYS A 96 -14.10 -9.41 22.41
C LYS A 96 -13.57 -8.18 23.14
N GLU A 97 -14.33 -7.09 23.12
CA GLU A 97 -14.02 -5.87 23.86
C GLU A 97 -13.93 -6.15 25.37
N GLY A 98 -12.98 -5.53 26.07
CA GLY A 98 -12.72 -5.75 27.50
C GLY A 98 -12.02 -7.08 27.83
N ARG A 99 -11.90 -7.99 26.85
CA ARG A 99 -11.11 -9.24 26.96
C ARG A 99 -9.84 -9.18 26.13
N ASP A 100 -9.99 -8.89 24.84
CA ASP A 100 -8.93 -8.97 23.84
C ASP A 100 -8.49 -7.59 23.35
N TYR A 101 -9.41 -6.64 23.30
CA TYR A 101 -9.10 -5.27 22.95
C TYR A 101 -9.89 -4.27 23.80
N VAL A 102 -9.36 -3.06 23.92
CA VAL A 102 -9.99 -1.94 24.63
C VAL A 102 -9.61 -0.61 23.98
N TRP A 103 -10.41 0.43 24.24
CA TRP A 103 -10.08 1.80 23.90
C TRP A 103 -9.78 2.61 25.15
N LEU A 104 -8.68 3.36 25.17
CA LEU A 104 -8.24 4.14 26.33
C LEU A 104 -7.66 5.50 25.91
N THR A 105 -7.74 6.50 26.78
CA THR A 105 -7.02 7.77 26.59
C THR A 105 -5.53 7.60 26.87
N THR A 106 -4.68 8.50 26.38
CA THR A 106 -3.22 8.48 26.67
C THR A 106 -2.92 8.38 28.17
N LYS A 107 -3.69 9.09 29.00
CA LYS A 107 -3.56 9.05 30.46
C LYS A 107 -3.83 7.64 30.99
N ASP A 108 -4.94 7.04 30.57
CA ASP A 108 -5.36 5.72 31.03
C ASP A 108 -4.43 4.61 30.53
N VAL A 109 -3.91 4.71 29.29
CA VAL A 109 -2.89 3.79 28.77
C VAL A 109 -1.69 3.74 29.71
N ASN A 110 -1.17 4.91 30.09
CA ASN A 110 0.01 5.00 30.96
C ASN A 110 -0.24 4.49 32.38
N GLU A 111 -1.48 4.57 32.89
CA GLU A 111 -1.88 3.97 34.17
C GLU A 111 -1.90 2.45 34.07
N VAL A 112 -2.63 1.90 33.09
CA VAL A 112 -2.81 0.45 32.91
C VAL A 112 -1.51 -0.26 32.58
N LYS A 113 -0.66 0.35 31.73
CA LYS A 113 0.62 -0.21 31.28
C LYS A 113 1.57 -0.53 32.43
N LYS A 114 1.47 0.15 33.58
CA LYS A 114 2.28 -0.13 34.78
C LYS A 114 1.99 -1.49 35.43
N HIS A 115 0.83 -2.07 35.14
CA HIS A 115 0.40 -3.35 35.69
C HIS A 115 0.65 -4.53 34.74
N ALA A 116 1.21 -4.28 33.56
CA ALA A 116 1.50 -5.33 32.58
C ALA A 116 2.86 -5.97 32.85
N ASP A 117 2.87 -7.29 33.03
CA ASP A 117 4.12 -8.08 33.17
C ASP A 117 4.98 -8.05 31.90
N LYS A 118 4.33 -8.00 30.73
CA LYS A 118 4.98 -8.00 29.41
C LYS A 118 4.36 -6.91 28.54
N VAL A 119 5.18 -5.95 28.13
CA VAL A 119 4.79 -4.89 27.21
C VAL A 119 5.51 -5.13 25.89
N HIS A 120 4.73 -5.28 24.82
CA HIS A 120 5.24 -5.46 23.48
C HIS A 120 4.97 -4.22 22.64
N HIS A 121 5.87 -3.94 21.69
CA HIS A 121 5.65 -2.89 20.71
C HIS A 121 4.61 -3.36 19.68
N TYR A 122 3.73 -2.47 19.21
CA TYR A 122 2.68 -2.84 18.25
C TYR A 122 3.28 -3.42 16.95
N GLN A 123 4.44 -2.92 16.54
CA GLN A 123 5.15 -3.39 15.34
C GLN A 123 5.59 -4.85 15.39
N GLU A 124 5.60 -5.48 16.57
CA GLU A 124 5.83 -6.93 16.68
C GLU A 124 4.67 -7.75 16.10
N TYR A 125 3.49 -7.14 15.93
CA TYR A 125 2.27 -7.77 15.44
C TYR A 125 1.91 -7.39 14.01
N ASP A 126 2.62 -6.43 13.42
CA ASP A 126 2.58 -6.05 12.00
C ASP A 126 2.80 -7.26 11.08
N ASN A 127 3.53 -8.25 11.58
CA ASN A 127 3.96 -9.45 10.86
C ASN A 127 3.11 -10.68 11.17
N ASN A 128 1.98 -10.57 11.87
CA ASN A 128 1.13 -11.73 12.17
C ASN A 128 0.68 -12.47 10.92
N THR A 129 0.47 -11.75 9.81
CA THR A 129 0.11 -12.37 8.53
C THR A 129 1.28 -13.08 7.83
N TYR A 130 2.49 -13.02 8.39
CA TYR A 130 3.65 -13.82 7.96
C TYR A 130 3.82 -15.10 8.80
N ASP A 131 3.12 -15.22 9.92
CA ASP A 131 3.10 -16.44 10.73
C ASP A 131 2.27 -17.52 10.02
N ARG A 132 2.89 -18.67 9.73
CA ARG A 132 2.28 -19.78 9.00
C ARG A 132 1.01 -20.30 9.68
N ASP A 133 1.05 -20.47 11.00
CA ASP A 133 -0.04 -21.11 11.72
C ASP A 133 -1.23 -20.15 11.81
N ILE A 134 -0.97 -18.85 12.01
CA ILE A 134 -2.00 -17.81 11.90
C ILE A 134 -2.62 -17.80 10.50
N ARG A 135 -1.81 -17.85 9.43
CA ARG A 135 -2.32 -17.87 8.06
C ARG A 135 -3.21 -19.08 7.77
N ARG A 136 -2.77 -20.26 8.20
CA ARG A 136 -3.54 -21.50 8.05
C ARG A 136 -4.89 -21.39 8.75
N GLN A 137 -4.91 -20.92 10.00
CA GLN A 137 -6.14 -20.76 10.77
C GLN A 137 -7.07 -19.71 10.14
N ALA A 138 -6.51 -18.60 9.66
CA ALA A 138 -7.28 -17.59 8.95
C ALA A 138 -7.86 -18.11 7.63
N LEU A 139 -7.10 -18.89 6.86
CA LEU A 139 -7.58 -19.49 5.62
C LEU A 139 -8.73 -20.47 5.87
N LEU A 140 -8.60 -21.34 6.88
CA LEU A 140 -9.68 -22.24 7.31
C LEU A 140 -10.93 -21.48 7.72
N PHE A 141 -10.75 -20.38 8.48
CA PHE A 141 -11.86 -19.49 8.85
C PHE A 141 -12.56 -18.89 7.63
N TYR A 142 -11.81 -18.37 6.65
CA TYR A 142 -12.42 -17.80 5.44
C TYR A 142 -13.08 -18.88 4.57
N GLN A 143 -12.50 -20.08 4.46
CA GLN A 143 -13.10 -21.20 3.73
C GLN A 143 -14.44 -21.64 4.36
N ASP A 144 -14.49 -21.73 5.69
CA ASP A 144 -15.74 -21.99 6.42
C ASP A 144 -16.79 -20.91 6.13
N LYS A 145 -16.39 -19.63 6.18
CA LYS A 145 -17.29 -18.51 5.84
C LYS A 145 -17.76 -18.54 4.39
N ILE A 146 -16.90 -18.87 3.43
CA ILE A 146 -17.28 -19.01 2.02
C ILE A 146 -18.35 -20.10 1.85
N ALA A 147 -18.22 -21.21 2.58
CA ALA A 147 -19.18 -22.31 2.51
C ALA A 147 -20.53 -21.99 3.19
N ASN A 148 -20.51 -21.17 4.25
CA ASN A 148 -21.65 -21.01 5.14
C ASN A 148 -22.34 -19.63 5.09
N ASP A 149 -21.75 -18.61 4.47
CA ASP A 149 -22.31 -17.26 4.37
C ASP A 149 -23.10 -17.08 3.06
N PRO A 150 -24.45 -16.97 3.11
CA PRO A 150 -25.27 -16.86 1.91
C PRO A 150 -25.01 -15.59 1.09
N SER A 151 -24.64 -14.48 1.74
CA SER A 151 -24.36 -13.21 1.05
C SER A 151 -23.10 -13.33 0.20
N VAL A 152 -22.07 -14.01 0.73
CA VAL A 152 -20.85 -14.33 -0.02
C VAL A 152 -21.18 -15.26 -1.18
N GLY A 153 -21.92 -16.35 -0.94
CA GLY A 153 -22.30 -17.30 -1.99
C GLY A 153 -23.10 -16.67 -3.13
N GLN A 154 -24.06 -15.79 -2.80
CA GLN A 154 -24.86 -15.04 -3.78
C GLN A 154 -24.01 -14.10 -4.64
N TYR A 155 -23.07 -13.38 -4.02
CA TYR A 155 -22.18 -12.47 -4.76
C TYR A 155 -21.20 -13.25 -5.66
N LEU A 156 -20.62 -14.34 -5.16
CA LEU A 156 -19.76 -15.21 -5.97
C LEU A 156 -20.51 -15.77 -7.18
N ALA A 157 -21.76 -16.20 -6.99
CA ALA A 157 -22.61 -16.67 -8.08
C ALA A 157 -22.93 -15.57 -9.10
N SER A 158 -23.22 -14.33 -8.67
CA SER A 158 -23.49 -13.21 -9.58
C SER A 158 -22.26 -12.81 -10.41
N LYS A 159 -21.06 -13.07 -9.89
CA LYS A 159 -19.78 -12.88 -10.59
C LYS A 159 -19.30 -14.12 -11.35
N HIS A 160 -20.06 -15.22 -11.34
CA HIS A 160 -19.68 -16.50 -11.95
C HIS A 160 -18.37 -17.08 -11.40
N ILE A 161 -18.07 -16.82 -10.12
CA ILE A 161 -16.89 -17.32 -9.43
C ILE A 161 -17.28 -18.60 -8.68
N GLY A 162 -16.93 -19.75 -9.25
CA GLY A 162 -17.13 -21.07 -8.65
C GLY A 162 -15.81 -21.84 -8.53
N PRO A 163 -15.76 -22.93 -7.74
CA PRO A 163 -14.53 -23.69 -7.51
C PRO A 163 -13.98 -24.35 -8.79
N VAL A 164 -12.69 -24.15 -9.06
CA VAL A 164 -11.98 -24.74 -10.21
C VAL A 164 -11.10 -25.91 -9.75
N ARG A 165 -11.31 -27.10 -10.33
CA ARG A 165 -10.55 -28.32 -9.99
C ARG A 165 -9.12 -28.32 -10.55
N ASN A 166 -8.96 -27.95 -11.82
CA ASN A 166 -7.67 -27.92 -12.52
C ASN A 166 -7.26 -26.46 -12.75
N ARG A 167 -6.33 -25.96 -11.94
CA ARG A 167 -5.87 -24.58 -11.97
C ARG A 167 -4.78 -24.41 -13.03
N GLU A 168 -5.15 -23.89 -14.19
CA GLU A 168 -4.20 -23.69 -15.30
C GLU A 168 -3.81 -22.22 -15.49
N LYS A 169 -4.72 -21.28 -15.18
CA LYS A 169 -4.51 -19.83 -15.35
C LYS A 169 -3.82 -19.18 -14.15
N CYS A 170 -3.21 -18.02 -14.41
CA CYS A 170 -2.78 -17.07 -13.38
C CYS A 170 -3.77 -15.89 -13.29
N LEU A 171 -3.72 -15.14 -12.19
CA LEU A 171 -4.52 -13.94 -11.97
C LEU A 171 -3.62 -12.75 -11.70
N VAL A 172 -3.91 -11.60 -12.32
CA VAL A 172 -3.37 -10.30 -11.90
C VAL A 172 -4.51 -9.52 -11.26
N LEU A 173 -4.37 -9.17 -9.98
CA LEU A 173 -5.39 -8.47 -9.20
C LEU A 173 -4.88 -7.07 -8.85
N PHE A 174 -5.54 -6.04 -9.35
CA PHE A 174 -5.22 -4.64 -9.09
C PHE A 174 -6.13 -4.06 -8.01
N ASN A 175 -5.54 -3.53 -6.94
CA ASN A 175 -6.27 -2.76 -5.93
C ASN A 175 -6.26 -1.28 -6.26
N ILE A 176 -7.45 -0.74 -6.51
CA ILE A 176 -7.68 0.66 -6.78
C ILE A 176 -7.89 1.39 -5.47
N ASN A 177 -7.05 2.37 -5.20
CA ASN A 177 -7.23 3.33 -4.13
C ASN A 177 -7.51 4.71 -4.74
N ARG A 178 -8.78 5.11 -4.69
CA ARG A 178 -9.25 6.46 -5.03
C ARG A 178 -9.90 7.06 -3.80
N ARG A 179 -9.35 8.18 -3.32
CA ARG A 179 -10.03 9.03 -2.34
C ARG A 179 -10.96 10.00 -3.07
N ALA A 180 -12.00 10.46 -2.39
CA ALA A 180 -12.82 11.55 -2.90
C ALA A 180 -11.94 12.80 -3.03
N LYS A 181 -12.02 13.48 -4.18
CA LYS A 181 -11.31 14.75 -4.37
C LYS A 181 -11.79 15.76 -3.34
N SER A 182 -10.83 16.36 -2.63
CA SER A 182 -11.07 17.50 -1.74
C SER A 182 -11.05 18.80 -2.54
N GLU A 183 -11.87 19.78 -2.16
CA GLU A 183 -11.79 21.15 -2.71
C GLU A 183 -10.47 21.85 -2.32
N VAL A 184 -9.94 21.49 -1.14
CA VAL A 184 -8.67 21.99 -0.63
C VAL A 184 -7.58 20.96 -0.94
N TRP A 185 -6.49 21.41 -1.54
CA TRP A 185 -5.31 20.58 -1.78
C TRP A 185 -4.73 20.09 -0.45
N ASP A 186 -4.64 18.78 -0.31
CA ASP A 186 -3.94 18.13 0.79
C ASP A 186 -3.15 16.95 0.22
N PRO A 187 -1.80 17.01 0.23
CA PRO A 187 -0.99 15.95 -0.34
C PRO A 187 -1.16 14.61 0.39
N ARG A 188 -1.63 14.59 1.64
CA ARG A 188 -1.91 13.32 2.36
C ARG A 188 -3.04 12.53 1.71
N ASN A 189 -3.96 13.19 1.02
CA ASN A 189 -5.06 12.54 0.32
C ASN A 189 -4.63 11.94 -1.02
N GLU A 190 -3.63 12.52 -1.67
CA GLU A 190 -3.21 12.11 -3.02
C GLU A 190 -2.02 11.14 -3.02
N ARG A 191 -1.30 11.01 -1.91
CA ARG A 191 -0.09 10.17 -1.81
C ARG A 191 -0.27 8.67 -2.09
N HIS A 192 -1.50 8.17 -2.22
CA HIS A 192 -1.76 6.76 -2.59
C HIS A 192 -2.74 6.64 -3.76
N SER A 193 -2.97 7.74 -4.48
CA SER A 193 -3.89 7.77 -5.61
C SER A 193 -3.37 6.88 -6.73
N THR A 194 -4.20 5.93 -7.12
CA THR A 194 -3.84 4.88 -8.08
C THR A 194 -3.90 5.40 -9.52
N TYR A 195 -2.88 5.10 -10.31
CA TYR A 195 -2.79 5.53 -11.70
C TYR A 195 -3.17 4.43 -12.69
N MET A 196 -4.30 4.55 -13.38
CA MET A 196 -4.78 3.49 -14.31
C MET A 196 -3.81 3.18 -15.45
N GLN A 197 -3.08 4.18 -15.96
CA GLN A 197 -2.08 3.93 -17.01
C GLN A 197 -0.98 2.99 -16.51
N ALA A 198 -0.56 3.12 -15.25
CA ALA A 198 0.44 2.21 -14.67
C ALA A 198 -0.05 0.76 -14.71
N PHE A 199 -1.33 0.49 -14.45
CA PHE A 199 -1.90 -0.86 -14.53
C PHE A 199 -1.91 -1.40 -15.96
N LYS A 200 -2.24 -0.56 -16.96
CA LYS A 200 -2.12 -0.94 -18.38
C LYS A 200 -0.69 -1.31 -18.73
N ASP A 201 0.28 -0.49 -18.32
CA ASP A 201 1.69 -0.72 -18.59
C ASP A 201 2.19 -2.03 -17.93
N ILE A 202 1.73 -2.37 -16.72
CA ILE A 202 2.02 -3.66 -16.07
C ILE A 202 1.52 -4.82 -16.92
N VAL A 203 0.27 -4.76 -17.39
CA VAL A 203 -0.30 -5.84 -18.21
C VAL A 203 0.41 -5.94 -19.56
N GLU A 204 0.79 -4.82 -20.18
CA GLU A 204 1.59 -4.81 -21.40
C GLU A 204 2.95 -5.47 -21.20
N ILE A 205 3.63 -5.22 -20.07
CA ILE A 205 4.90 -5.88 -19.73
C ILE A 205 4.68 -7.40 -19.63
N ILE A 206 3.66 -7.85 -18.90
CA ILE A 206 3.33 -9.28 -18.77
C ILE A 206 3.06 -9.91 -20.14
N ASN A 207 2.31 -9.24 -21.01
CA ASN A 207 2.00 -9.72 -22.35
C ASN A 207 3.25 -9.78 -23.24
N ALA A 208 4.11 -8.77 -23.20
CA ALA A 208 5.37 -8.76 -23.94
C ALA A 208 6.27 -9.92 -23.50
N MET A 209 6.34 -10.20 -22.20
CA MET A 209 7.06 -11.35 -21.67
C MET A 209 6.49 -12.68 -22.17
N ASN A 210 5.15 -12.84 -22.19
CA ASN A 210 4.49 -14.04 -22.72
C ASN A 210 4.83 -14.27 -24.20
N ALA A 211 4.86 -13.21 -25.00
CA ALA A 211 5.16 -13.28 -26.43
C ALA A 211 6.63 -13.63 -26.72
N MET A 212 7.58 -13.08 -25.96
CA MET A 212 9.01 -13.32 -26.17
C MET A 212 9.45 -14.71 -25.69
N ASN A 213 8.78 -15.26 -24.66
CA ASN A 213 9.14 -16.53 -24.04
C ASN A 213 8.30 -17.72 -24.55
N ALA A 214 8.26 -17.93 -25.87
CA ALA A 214 7.54 -19.06 -26.51
C ALA A 214 7.94 -20.45 -25.95
N LYS A 215 9.12 -20.58 -25.33
CA LYS A 215 9.59 -21.81 -24.66
C LYS A 215 9.13 -21.96 -23.21
N LYS A 216 8.81 -20.87 -22.48
CA LYS A 216 8.37 -20.93 -21.07
C LYS A 216 6.84 -20.94 -20.91
N GLN A 217 6.06 -20.59 -21.95
CA GLN A 217 4.58 -20.53 -21.94
C GLN A 217 4.02 -20.07 -20.59
N LEU A 218 4.31 -18.81 -20.25
CA LEU A 218 3.74 -18.21 -19.05
C LEU A 218 2.20 -18.37 -19.09
N PRO A 219 1.56 -18.78 -17.98
CA PRO A 219 0.13 -19.04 -17.99
C PRO A 219 -0.65 -17.78 -18.39
N MET A 220 -1.73 -17.95 -19.13
CA MET A 220 -2.63 -16.85 -19.47
C MET A 220 -3.19 -16.21 -18.18
N HIS A 221 -3.19 -14.87 -18.13
CA HIS A 221 -3.58 -14.11 -16.95
C HIS A 221 -4.98 -13.55 -17.13
N ASP A 222 -5.91 -13.94 -16.25
CA ASP A 222 -7.14 -13.17 -16.05
C ASP A 222 -6.79 -11.89 -15.27
N ILE A 223 -7.55 -10.81 -15.49
CA ILE A 223 -7.29 -9.49 -14.90
C ILE A 223 -8.46 -9.14 -13.99
N GLY A 224 -8.16 -8.82 -12.73
CA GLY A 224 -9.17 -8.45 -11.74
C GLY A 224 -8.93 -7.09 -11.13
N PHE A 225 -10.01 -6.45 -10.66
CA PHE A 225 -9.97 -5.19 -9.92
C PHE A 225 -10.72 -5.31 -8.59
N VAL A 226 -10.13 -4.75 -7.53
CA VAL A 226 -10.70 -4.62 -6.19
C VAL A 226 -10.49 -3.20 -5.66
N GLY A 227 -11.14 -2.86 -4.54
CA GLY A 227 -10.97 -1.55 -3.91
C GLY A 227 -12.03 -0.55 -4.36
N SER A 228 -11.62 0.67 -4.71
CA SER A 228 -12.51 1.73 -5.18
C SER A 228 -13.16 1.37 -6.51
N LYS A 229 -14.42 1.79 -6.68
CA LYS A 229 -15.24 1.53 -7.87
C LYS A 229 -14.60 2.06 -9.16
N LEU A 230 -14.58 1.21 -10.19
CA LEU A 230 -14.27 1.62 -11.56
C LEU A 230 -15.40 2.50 -12.12
N THR A 231 -15.03 3.48 -12.95
CA THR A 231 -16.02 4.26 -13.71
C THR A 231 -16.58 3.41 -14.87
N PRO A 232 -17.79 3.72 -15.38
CA PRO A 232 -18.36 3.00 -16.52
C PRO A 232 -17.44 2.95 -17.76
N ASP A 233 -16.73 4.04 -18.02
CA ASP A 233 -15.80 4.14 -19.15
C ASP A 233 -14.59 3.22 -18.95
N GLU A 234 -14.03 3.18 -17.73
CA GLU A 234 -12.92 2.27 -17.42
C GLU A 234 -13.34 0.80 -17.48
N VAL A 235 -14.55 0.46 -17.02
CA VAL A 235 -15.08 -0.90 -17.16
C VAL A 235 -15.20 -1.28 -18.63
N THR A 236 -15.67 -0.36 -19.47
CA THR A 236 -15.81 -0.59 -20.92
C THR A 236 -14.44 -0.80 -21.55
N GLU A 237 -13.48 0.08 -21.28
CA GLU A 237 -12.12 0.00 -21.80
C GLU A 237 -11.43 -1.33 -21.40
N TRP A 238 -11.49 -1.71 -20.13
CA TRP A 238 -10.87 -2.96 -19.67
C TRP A 238 -11.56 -4.20 -20.23
N ARG A 239 -12.87 -4.15 -20.47
CA ARG A 239 -13.60 -5.25 -21.09
C ARG A 239 -13.19 -5.43 -22.54
N GLU A 240 -13.08 -4.34 -23.30
CA GLU A 240 -12.57 -4.35 -24.68
C GLU A 240 -11.13 -4.88 -24.72
N TYR A 241 -10.26 -4.39 -23.83
CA TYR A 241 -8.90 -4.87 -23.70
C TYR A 241 -8.84 -6.38 -23.44
N CYS A 242 -9.58 -6.88 -22.45
CA CYS A 242 -9.58 -8.30 -22.10
C CYS A 242 -10.11 -9.17 -23.24
N ASN A 243 -11.17 -8.73 -23.93
CA ASN A 243 -11.71 -9.42 -25.10
C ASN A 243 -10.68 -9.51 -26.24
N ASN A 244 -9.98 -8.41 -26.54
CA ASN A 244 -8.95 -8.38 -27.58
C ASN A 244 -7.76 -9.30 -27.25
N MET A 245 -7.45 -9.45 -25.96
CA MET A 245 -6.39 -10.32 -25.47
C MET A 245 -6.84 -11.76 -25.20
N GLY A 246 -8.12 -12.09 -25.41
CA GLY A 246 -8.66 -13.43 -25.15
C GLY A 246 -8.64 -13.83 -23.67
N THR A 247 -8.72 -12.86 -22.76
CA THR A 247 -8.71 -13.08 -21.31
C THR A 247 -9.98 -12.56 -20.62
N ASN A 248 -10.18 -12.89 -19.34
CA ASN A 248 -11.34 -12.45 -18.57
C ASN A 248 -11.05 -11.19 -17.75
N LEU A 249 -12.02 -10.28 -17.73
CA LEU A 249 -12.09 -9.19 -16.75
C LEU A 249 -12.92 -9.63 -15.54
N ILE A 250 -12.37 -9.43 -14.33
CA ILE A 250 -13.03 -9.74 -13.07
C ILE A 250 -13.14 -8.46 -12.24
N ASP A 251 -14.26 -7.77 -12.39
CA ASP A 251 -14.53 -6.55 -11.62
C ASP A 251 -15.23 -6.89 -10.30
N LEU A 252 -14.51 -6.70 -9.19
CA LEU A 252 -15.04 -6.85 -7.82
C LEU A 252 -15.12 -5.48 -7.10
N THR A 253 -15.03 -4.37 -7.82
CA THR A 253 -15.04 -3.04 -7.22
C THR A 253 -16.43 -2.59 -6.77
N ASP A 254 -17.45 -3.38 -7.09
CA ASP A 254 -18.86 -3.23 -6.68
C ASP A 254 -19.24 -4.09 -5.47
N VAL A 255 -18.28 -4.75 -4.81
CA VAL A 255 -18.54 -5.70 -3.71
C VAL A 255 -19.29 -5.09 -2.51
N MET A 256 -19.23 -3.77 -2.36
CA MET A 256 -19.93 -3.01 -1.32
C MET A 256 -21.29 -2.46 -1.77
N ASP A 257 -21.64 -2.60 -3.05
CA ASP A 257 -22.86 -2.03 -3.61
C ASP A 257 -24.08 -2.90 -3.28
N ALA A 258 -25.25 -2.27 -3.22
CA ALA A 258 -26.52 -2.99 -3.16
C ALA A 258 -26.71 -3.83 -4.44
N PRO A 259 -27.33 -5.03 -4.35
CA PRO A 259 -28.02 -5.58 -3.18
C PRO A 259 -27.11 -6.34 -2.20
N HIS A 260 -25.83 -6.55 -2.52
CA HIS A 260 -24.97 -7.46 -1.77
C HIS A 260 -24.34 -6.83 -0.53
N GLY A 261 -23.86 -5.58 -0.62
CA GLY A 261 -23.43 -4.78 0.54
C GLY A 261 -22.44 -5.48 1.48
N LEU A 262 -21.45 -6.19 0.93
CA LEU A 262 -20.61 -7.09 1.73
C LEU A 262 -19.70 -6.33 2.70
N ASN A 263 -19.64 -6.80 3.94
CA ASN A 263 -18.74 -6.27 4.97
C ASN A 263 -17.27 -6.65 4.69
N ARG A 264 -16.32 -6.16 5.51
CA ARG A 264 -14.89 -6.35 5.23
C ARG A 264 -14.43 -7.81 5.28
N THR A 265 -14.99 -8.61 6.19
CA THR A 265 -14.71 -10.05 6.26
C THR A 265 -15.25 -10.78 5.03
N GLN A 266 -16.47 -10.46 4.62
CA GLN A 266 -17.11 -11.04 3.43
C GLN A 266 -16.38 -10.66 2.13
N GLN A 267 -15.93 -9.41 1.99
CA GLN A 267 -15.05 -8.99 0.90
C GLN A 267 -13.78 -9.85 0.83
N ARG A 268 -13.18 -10.15 1.99
CA ARG A 268 -12.01 -11.02 2.04
C ARG A 268 -12.34 -12.47 1.64
N CYS A 269 -13.50 -12.99 2.03
CA CYS A 269 -13.98 -14.30 1.56
C CYS A 269 -14.07 -14.35 0.03
N VAL A 270 -14.61 -13.30 -0.60
CA VAL A 270 -14.66 -13.21 -2.07
C VAL A 270 -13.26 -13.26 -2.69
N HIS A 271 -12.31 -12.49 -2.14
CA HIS A 271 -10.93 -12.49 -2.64
C HIS A 271 -10.24 -13.85 -2.46
N VAL A 272 -10.47 -14.53 -1.33
CA VAL A 272 -9.93 -15.89 -1.08
C VAL A 272 -10.53 -16.89 -2.06
N ALA A 273 -11.85 -16.86 -2.27
CA ALA A 273 -12.53 -17.74 -3.22
C ALA A 273 -12.03 -17.51 -4.66
N LEU A 274 -11.84 -16.25 -5.07
CA LEU A 274 -11.29 -15.93 -6.38
C LEU A 274 -9.86 -16.45 -6.52
N ALA A 275 -8.95 -16.07 -5.62
CA ALA A 275 -7.54 -16.46 -5.69
C ALA A 275 -7.36 -17.99 -5.64
N ASP A 276 -8.26 -18.72 -4.96
CA ASP A 276 -8.17 -20.17 -4.88
C ASP A 276 -8.48 -20.89 -6.21
N ASN A 277 -9.04 -20.21 -7.20
CA ASN A 277 -9.26 -20.76 -8.54
C ASN A 277 -8.04 -20.69 -9.46
N TYR A 278 -6.98 -19.97 -9.06
CA TYR A 278 -5.82 -19.71 -9.90
C TYR A 278 -4.56 -20.44 -9.42
N LYS A 279 -3.68 -20.74 -10.38
CA LYS A 279 -2.38 -21.39 -10.12
C LYS A 279 -1.45 -20.47 -9.32
N SER A 280 -1.48 -19.18 -9.62
CA SER A 280 -0.81 -18.13 -8.87
C SER A 280 -1.52 -16.80 -9.10
N THR A 281 -1.43 -15.91 -8.12
CA THR A 281 -1.98 -14.55 -8.19
C THR A 281 -0.86 -13.54 -7.99
N LEU A 282 -0.80 -12.52 -8.84
CA LEU A 282 -0.04 -11.30 -8.58
C LEU A 282 -1.02 -10.23 -8.09
N TYR A 283 -0.84 -9.74 -6.88
CA TYR A 283 -1.65 -8.70 -6.30
C TYR A 283 -0.88 -7.39 -6.31
N PHE A 284 -1.34 -6.38 -7.05
CA PHE A 284 -0.75 -5.05 -7.05
C PHE A 284 -1.64 -4.09 -6.28
N GLY A 285 -1.07 -3.32 -5.36
CA GLY A 285 -1.82 -2.27 -4.68
C GLY A 285 -0.92 -1.28 -3.96
N HIS A 286 -1.40 -0.05 -3.74
CA HIS A 286 -0.66 0.94 -2.94
C HIS A 286 -0.78 0.69 -1.44
N GLN A 287 0.34 0.70 -0.69
CA GLN A 287 0.33 0.40 0.76
C GLN A 287 -0.76 1.20 1.47
N SER A 288 -1.78 0.45 1.85
CA SER A 288 -2.94 0.84 2.62
C SER A 288 -3.30 -0.41 3.43
N GLY A 289 -3.95 -0.27 4.59
CA GLY A 289 -4.27 -1.42 5.44
C GLY A 289 -4.98 -2.58 4.72
N VAL A 290 -5.64 -2.34 3.57
CA VAL A 290 -6.30 -3.37 2.74
C VAL A 290 -5.32 -4.31 2.03
N ASN A 291 -4.11 -3.85 1.71
CA ASN A 291 -3.09 -4.65 1.01
C ASN A 291 -2.35 -5.62 1.93
N GLU A 292 -2.21 -5.29 3.20
CA GLU A 292 -1.45 -6.13 4.12
C GLU A 292 -2.20 -7.42 4.48
N ASP A 293 -3.52 -7.38 4.37
CA ASP A 293 -4.37 -8.56 4.40
C ASP A 293 -4.25 -9.41 3.12
N ALA A 294 -3.73 -8.88 2.00
CA ALA A 294 -3.59 -9.66 0.76
C ALA A 294 -2.59 -10.82 0.92
N ASN A 295 -1.71 -10.74 1.91
CA ASN A 295 -0.81 -11.82 2.31
C ASN A 295 -1.54 -13.08 2.81
N ILE A 296 -2.83 -12.96 3.18
CA ILE A 296 -3.66 -14.11 3.55
C ILE A 296 -4.21 -14.88 2.35
N LEU A 297 -4.13 -14.30 1.15
CA LEU A 297 -4.69 -14.90 -0.05
C LEU A 297 -3.84 -16.11 -0.48
N PRO A 298 -4.47 -17.23 -0.86
CA PRO A 298 -3.75 -18.42 -1.30
C PRO A 298 -2.91 -18.12 -2.55
N ARG A 299 -1.68 -18.67 -2.61
CA ARG A 299 -0.78 -18.61 -3.79
C ARG A 299 -0.58 -17.21 -4.38
N THR A 300 -0.60 -16.18 -3.53
CA THR A 300 -0.62 -14.76 -3.94
C THR A 300 0.69 -14.06 -3.64
N ASN A 301 1.38 -13.56 -4.67
CA ASN A 301 2.50 -12.63 -4.51
C ASN A 301 1.96 -11.20 -4.45
N VAL A 302 2.15 -10.53 -3.32
CA VAL A 302 1.70 -9.16 -3.07
C VAL A 302 2.81 -8.18 -3.44
N LEU A 303 2.53 -7.30 -4.39
CA LEU A 303 3.37 -6.20 -4.84
C LEU A 303 2.77 -4.90 -4.29
N SER A 304 3.29 -4.47 -3.14
CA SER A 304 2.93 -3.22 -2.49
C SER A 304 3.65 -2.06 -3.15
N LEU A 305 2.89 -1.22 -3.86
CA LEU A 305 3.35 -0.02 -4.52
C LEU A 305 3.47 1.10 -3.46
N SER A 306 4.68 1.38 -2.93
CA SER A 306 4.99 2.27 -1.77
C SER A 306 4.88 1.57 -0.39
N GLU A 307 5.53 1.92 0.74
CA GLU A 307 6.24 3.12 1.25
C GLU A 307 7.73 2.92 1.64
N TYR A 308 8.48 4.03 1.66
CA TYR A 308 9.69 4.19 2.47
C TYR A 308 9.58 5.44 3.35
N LEU A 309 9.65 5.27 4.67
CA LEU A 309 9.51 6.36 5.64
C LEU A 309 10.63 7.42 5.55
N HIS A 310 11.77 7.13 4.90
CA HIS A 310 12.88 8.09 4.83
C HIS A 310 13.20 8.68 3.46
N LEU A 311 12.84 8.08 2.32
CA LEU A 311 12.93 8.76 0.99
C LEU A 311 11.56 9.11 0.42
N GLY A 312 10.45 8.66 1.02
CA GLY A 312 9.13 8.81 0.41
C GLY A 312 8.93 7.89 -0.79
N GLN A 313 7.99 8.25 -1.67
CA GLN A 313 7.59 7.45 -2.83
C GLN A 313 8.27 7.87 -4.15
N ILE A 314 9.30 8.72 -4.07
CA ILE A 314 9.95 9.37 -5.22
C ILE A 314 11.03 8.47 -5.85
N GLY A 315 11.18 8.53 -7.19
CA GLY A 315 12.18 7.78 -7.96
C GLY A 315 11.95 6.27 -8.04
N ILE A 316 12.89 5.55 -8.64
CA ILE A 316 12.96 4.07 -8.61
C ILE A 316 13.92 3.63 -7.50
N SER A 317 13.46 2.80 -6.56
CA SER A 317 14.29 2.28 -5.47
C SER A 317 14.17 0.76 -5.33
N ARG A 318 14.93 0.17 -4.42
CA ARG A 318 15.02 -1.28 -4.16
C ARG A 318 13.66 -1.97 -3.98
N VAL A 319 13.63 -3.26 -4.29
CA VAL A 319 12.56 -4.18 -3.89
C VAL A 319 12.85 -4.69 -2.50
N GLU A 320 11.97 -4.38 -1.54
CA GLU A 320 12.04 -5.03 -0.22
C GLU A 320 11.10 -6.23 -0.19
N ALA A 321 11.66 -7.43 -0.05
CA ALA A 321 10.82 -8.55 0.31
C ALA A 321 10.60 -8.60 1.83
N ARG A 322 9.37 -8.89 2.20
CA ARG A 322 9.05 -9.52 3.48
C ARG A 322 8.72 -10.97 3.14
N SER A 323 9.75 -11.81 3.20
CA SER A 323 9.69 -13.20 2.76
C SER A 323 8.61 -13.94 3.54
N GLN A 324 7.73 -14.62 2.81
CA GLN A 324 6.64 -15.44 3.34
C GLN A 324 7.00 -16.93 3.24
N LEU A 325 8.27 -17.25 3.47
CA LEU A 325 8.78 -18.60 3.22
C LEU A 325 8.18 -19.55 4.26
N ASP A 326 7.19 -20.33 3.81
CA ASP A 326 6.84 -21.57 4.49
C ASP A 326 8.03 -22.53 4.26
N PRO A 327 8.71 -23.00 5.32
CA PRO A 327 9.70 -24.05 5.15
C PRO A 327 9.02 -25.28 4.53
N GLU A 328 9.74 -25.93 3.61
CA GLU A 328 9.30 -27.12 2.88
C GLU A 328 8.60 -28.10 3.83
N TYR A 329 7.41 -28.56 3.43
CA TYR A 329 6.84 -29.74 4.05
C TYR A 329 7.72 -30.91 3.60
N GLN A 330 8.41 -31.60 4.51
CA GLN A 330 8.71 -33.01 4.27
C GLN A 330 7.42 -33.75 4.61
N ASN A 331 6.85 -34.48 3.65
CA ASN A 331 5.81 -35.43 4.02
C ASN A 331 6.40 -36.49 4.97
N GLU A 332 5.55 -37.30 5.62
CA GLU A 332 5.97 -38.36 6.56
C GLU A 332 6.97 -39.37 5.94
N LEU A 333 7.16 -39.35 4.62
CA LEU A 333 8.06 -40.19 3.84
C LEU A 333 9.36 -39.46 3.42
N GLY A 334 9.62 -38.24 3.90
CA GLY A 334 10.84 -37.48 3.60
C GLY A 334 10.92 -36.94 2.17
N MET A 335 9.84 -37.00 1.39
CA MET A 335 9.76 -36.35 0.08
C MET A 335 9.20 -34.93 0.23
N GLY A 336 9.76 -33.98 -0.52
CA GLY A 336 9.30 -32.59 -0.58
C GLY A 336 7.81 -32.52 -0.94
N GLY A 337 6.98 -32.29 0.07
CA GLY A 337 5.56 -32.08 -0.02
C GLY A 337 5.26 -30.68 -0.53
N ALA A 338 4.57 -30.64 -1.67
CA ALA A 338 3.73 -29.59 -2.24
C ALA A 338 4.07 -28.12 -1.95
N TYR A 339 4.26 -27.38 -3.06
CA TYR A 339 4.32 -25.92 -3.23
C TYR A 339 3.74 -25.06 -2.09
N SER A 340 4.47 -24.00 -1.76
CA SER A 340 4.04 -22.90 -0.88
C SER A 340 2.57 -22.54 -1.09
N ALA A 341 1.74 -22.74 -0.06
CA ALA A 341 0.31 -22.42 -0.12
C ALA A 341 0.05 -20.91 -0.18
N PHE A 342 1.07 -20.10 0.11
CA PHE A 342 1.03 -18.64 0.19
C PHE A 342 2.14 -18.02 -0.69
N GLY A 343 1.95 -16.82 -1.25
CA GLY A 343 2.99 -16.16 -2.06
C GLY A 343 3.83 -15.19 -1.24
N ASN A 344 4.68 -14.38 -1.87
CA ASN A 344 5.60 -13.45 -1.18
C ASN A 344 5.07 -12.01 -1.14
N PHE A 345 5.54 -11.21 -0.18
CA PHE A 345 5.30 -9.76 -0.17
C PHE A 345 6.54 -9.01 -0.67
N TYR A 346 6.34 -8.16 -1.68
CA TYR A 346 7.33 -7.30 -2.32
C TYR A 346 6.88 -5.85 -2.19
N SER A 347 7.71 -4.99 -1.63
CA SER A 347 7.55 -3.55 -1.73
C SER A 347 8.22 -3.07 -3.01
N LEU A 348 7.43 -2.56 -3.95
CA LEU A 348 7.91 -1.93 -5.18
C LEU A 348 7.96 -0.41 -4.99
N ARG A 349 9.10 0.19 -5.33
CA ARG A 349 9.36 1.62 -5.14
C ARG A 349 9.58 2.27 -6.47
N ASN A 350 8.53 2.88 -7.00
CA ASN A 350 8.59 3.67 -8.21
C ASN A 350 7.48 4.72 -8.21
N CYS A 351 7.83 5.99 -8.32
CA CYS A 351 6.84 7.08 -8.41
C CYS A 351 5.98 7.02 -9.69
N GLU A 352 6.40 6.29 -10.72
CA GLU A 352 5.62 6.11 -11.95
C GLU A 352 4.30 5.36 -11.73
N PHE A 353 4.16 4.60 -10.64
CA PHE A 353 2.89 3.96 -10.24
C PHE A 353 1.84 4.97 -9.73
N LEU A 354 2.24 6.19 -9.35
CA LEU A 354 1.37 7.21 -8.78
C LEU A 354 0.77 8.10 -9.88
N THR A 355 -0.36 8.74 -9.57
CA THR A 355 -0.86 9.87 -10.37
C THR A 355 0.13 11.05 -10.30
N SER A 356 0.05 12.01 -11.22
CA SER A 356 0.88 13.21 -11.13
C SER A 356 0.68 13.97 -9.81
N ASP A 357 -0.56 14.05 -9.32
CA ASP A 357 -0.84 14.63 -8.00
C ASP A 357 -0.22 13.79 -6.87
N GLY A 358 -0.23 12.45 -6.98
CA GLY A 358 0.46 11.58 -6.03
C GLY A 358 1.97 11.74 -6.02
N VAL A 359 2.60 11.95 -7.19
CA VAL A 359 4.03 12.27 -7.30
C VAL A 359 4.36 13.60 -6.62
N LEU A 360 3.56 14.65 -6.90
CA LEU A 360 3.72 15.94 -6.23
C LEU A 360 3.54 15.83 -4.72
N ALA A 361 2.51 15.11 -4.28
CA ALA A 361 2.26 14.86 -2.87
C ALA A 361 3.43 14.15 -2.20
N ALA A 362 4.05 13.17 -2.86
CA ALA A 362 5.24 12.49 -2.36
C ALA A 362 6.43 13.44 -2.18
N ILE A 363 6.66 14.36 -3.14
CA ILE A 363 7.70 15.40 -3.03
C ILE A 363 7.41 16.33 -1.84
N GLN A 364 6.17 16.84 -1.75
CA GLN A 364 5.74 17.82 -0.75
C GLN A 364 5.78 17.27 0.68
N LEU A 365 5.22 16.08 0.91
CA LEU A 365 5.24 15.43 2.23
C LEU A 365 6.65 15.12 2.70
N LYS A 366 7.57 14.86 1.77
CA LYS A 366 8.97 14.61 2.11
C LYS A 366 9.71 15.88 2.53
N LEU A 367 9.34 17.03 1.95
CA LEU A 367 9.89 18.33 2.35
C LEU A 367 9.43 18.73 3.74
N ASP A 368 8.12 18.64 3.98
CA ASP A 368 7.54 18.91 5.29
C ASP A 368 6.14 18.29 5.40
N MET A 369 6.03 17.25 6.23
CA MET A 369 4.77 16.52 6.39
C MET A 369 3.70 17.28 7.18
N HIS A 370 4.04 18.42 7.80
CA HIS A 370 3.16 19.19 8.70
C HIS A 370 2.88 20.61 8.20
N LYS A 371 3.37 20.99 7.02
CA LYS A 371 3.07 22.30 6.44
C LYS A 371 1.72 22.33 5.74
N ASP A 372 0.93 23.36 6.04
CA ASP A 372 -0.40 23.58 5.46
C ASP A 372 -0.38 24.38 4.15
N ASN A 373 0.79 24.86 3.72
CA ASN A 373 0.96 25.72 2.53
C ASN A 373 1.47 24.98 1.29
N HIS A 374 1.20 23.68 1.21
CA HIS A 374 1.40 22.89 0.01
C HIS A 374 0.50 23.38 -1.12
N ILE A 375 0.97 23.31 -2.36
CA ILE A 375 0.26 23.83 -3.55
C ILE A 375 -0.11 22.70 -4.51
N SER A 376 -1.27 22.81 -5.16
CA SER A 376 -1.71 21.84 -6.15
C SER A 376 -0.83 21.86 -7.41
N LEU A 377 -0.79 20.75 -8.14
CA LEU A 377 0.01 20.65 -9.36
C LEU A 377 -0.40 21.66 -10.41
N GLU A 378 -1.69 21.93 -10.57
CA GLU A 378 -2.21 22.97 -11.48
C GLU A 378 -1.67 24.35 -11.10
N THR A 379 -1.74 24.72 -9.82
CA THR A 379 -1.22 26.01 -9.34
C THR A 379 0.29 26.13 -9.53
N VAL A 380 1.04 25.07 -9.24
CA VAL A 380 2.50 25.05 -9.47
C VAL A 380 2.79 25.28 -10.95
N TRP A 381 2.07 24.58 -11.83
CA TRP A 381 2.31 24.58 -13.26
C TRP A 381 1.97 25.93 -13.90
N ASP A 382 0.84 26.52 -13.52
CA ASP A 382 0.43 27.85 -13.97
C ASP A 382 1.47 28.92 -13.56
N ASP A 383 2.00 28.86 -12.34
CA ASP A 383 3.05 29.79 -11.91
C ASP A 383 4.37 29.57 -12.66
N VAL A 384 4.76 28.31 -12.92
CA VAL A 384 5.96 27.98 -13.69
C VAL A 384 5.87 28.52 -15.12
N LEU A 385 4.79 28.19 -15.83
CA LEU A 385 4.58 28.61 -17.22
C LEU A 385 4.38 30.12 -17.31
N GLY A 386 3.50 30.69 -16.48
CA GLY A 386 3.18 32.11 -16.49
C GLY A 386 4.39 32.99 -16.18
N ARG A 387 5.22 32.61 -15.21
CA ARG A 387 6.46 33.32 -14.89
C ARG A 387 7.48 33.18 -16.02
N TYR A 388 7.65 31.99 -16.58
CA TYR A 388 8.58 31.79 -17.69
C TYR A 388 8.18 32.58 -18.94
N ALA A 389 6.89 32.60 -19.27
CA ALA A 389 6.34 33.39 -20.38
C ALA A 389 6.60 34.89 -20.18
N TRP A 390 6.42 35.39 -18.95
CA TRP A 390 6.71 36.78 -18.61
C TRP A 390 8.21 37.11 -18.76
N GLU A 391 9.09 36.26 -18.22
CA GLU A 391 10.55 36.46 -18.25
C GLU A 391 11.14 36.31 -19.66
N SER A 392 10.52 35.49 -20.50
CA SER A 392 10.96 35.21 -21.87
C SER A 392 10.26 36.08 -22.92
N GLU A 393 9.52 37.10 -22.47
CA GLU A 393 8.80 38.06 -23.32
C GLU A 393 7.84 37.41 -24.34
N VAL A 394 7.24 36.28 -23.98
CA VAL A 394 6.20 35.63 -24.80
C VAL A 394 5.06 36.64 -25.02
N PRO A 395 4.57 36.83 -26.25
CA PRO A 395 3.48 37.75 -26.53
C PRO A 395 2.24 37.44 -25.68
N HIS A 396 1.73 38.46 -24.98
CA HIS A 396 0.50 38.30 -24.20
C HIS A 396 -0.74 38.49 -25.07
N ILE A 397 -1.80 37.77 -24.72
CA ILE A 397 -3.09 37.81 -25.41
C ILE A 397 -3.96 38.89 -24.76
N PRO A 398 -4.44 39.89 -25.52
CA PRO A 398 -5.45 40.80 -25.01
C PRO A 398 -6.71 40.03 -24.63
N LYS A 399 -7.28 40.26 -23.45
CA LYS A 399 -8.49 39.54 -22.95
C LYS A 399 -9.65 39.45 -23.95
N LYS A 400 -9.81 40.47 -24.81
CA LYS A 400 -10.86 40.51 -25.86
C LYS A 400 -10.61 39.54 -27.04
N LYS A 401 -9.39 39.05 -27.19
CA LYS A 401 -8.94 38.15 -28.26
C LYS A 401 -8.65 36.74 -27.75
N LEU A 402 -8.85 36.48 -26.46
CA LEU A 402 -8.63 35.17 -25.86
C LEU A 402 -9.68 34.18 -26.36
N ASP A 403 -9.24 33.14 -27.05
CA ASP A 403 -10.02 31.93 -27.26
C ASP A 403 -9.95 31.07 -26.00
N LYS A 404 -11.09 30.83 -25.36
CA LYS A 404 -11.16 30.02 -24.13
C LYS A 404 -11.19 28.52 -24.43
N SER A 405 -11.32 28.12 -25.69
CA SER A 405 -11.24 26.72 -26.09
C SER A 405 -9.80 26.21 -26.14
N GLU A 406 -8.82 27.11 -26.29
CA GLU A 406 -7.41 26.80 -26.22
C GLU A 406 -6.89 26.87 -24.77
N PRO A 407 -5.92 26.02 -24.39
CA PRO A 407 -5.34 26.03 -23.06
C PRO A 407 -4.52 27.32 -22.84
N TYR A 408 -4.82 28.05 -21.76
CA TYR A 408 -4.13 29.30 -21.41
C TYR A 408 -3.80 29.37 -19.93
N VAL A 409 -2.77 30.17 -19.61
CA VAL A 409 -2.35 30.51 -18.26
C VAL A 409 -2.47 32.01 -18.03
N VAL A 410 -2.80 32.40 -16.80
CA VAL A 410 -2.89 33.81 -16.38
C VAL A 410 -1.80 34.12 -15.38
N PHE A 411 -0.96 35.11 -15.69
CA PHE A 411 0.11 35.55 -14.80
C PHE A 411 0.24 37.08 -14.83
N CYS A 412 0.26 37.71 -13.65
CA CYS A 412 0.28 39.18 -13.50
C CYS A 412 -0.77 39.90 -14.37
N ASN A 413 -2.01 39.40 -14.40
CA ASN A 413 -3.13 39.90 -15.22
C ASN A 413 -2.92 39.86 -16.75
N LYS A 414 -1.91 39.12 -17.23
CA LYS A 414 -1.69 38.83 -18.64
C LYS A 414 -2.04 37.37 -18.95
N TYR A 415 -2.51 37.13 -20.17
CA TYR A 415 -2.93 35.83 -20.67
C TYR A 415 -1.88 35.33 -21.66
N TYR A 416 -1.54 34.05 -21.58
CA TYR A 416 -0.60 33.38 -22.50
C TYR A 416 -1.19 32.03 -22.90
N TYR A 417 -1.14 31.66 -24.18
CA TYR A 417 -1.50 30.31 -24.59
C TYR A 417 -0.39 29.38 -24.13
N ILE A 418 -0.75 28.25 -23.56
CA ILE A 418 0.24 27.29 -23.04
C ILE A 418 1.11 26.77 -24.18
N ASP A 419 0.52 26.61 -25.38
CA ASP A 419 1.20 26.09 -26.56
C ASP A 419 2.23 27.06 -27.16
N ASP A 420 2.15 28.36 -26.83
CA ASP A 420 3.11 29.39 -27.27
C ASP A 420 4.34 29.46 -26.34
N ILE A 421 4.36 28.71 -25.24
CA ILE A 421 5.41 28.78 -24.22
C ILE A 421 6.44 27.66 -24.44
N GLU A 422 7.53 27.99 -25.14
CA GLU A 422 8.64 27.07 -25.37
C GLU A 422 9.63 27.06 -24.19
N ILE A 423 9.39 26.18 -23.22
CA ILE A 423 10.28 25.93 -22.08
C ILE A 423 11.02 24.60 -22.26
N SER A 424 12.34 24.57 -22.03
CA SER A 424 13.09 23.30 -22.05
C SER A 424 12.79 22.46 -20.81
N ASP A 425 12.90 21.14 -20.94
CA ASP A 425 12.64 20.22 -19.82
C ASP A 425 13.48 20.58 -18.58
N ASP A 426 14.78 20.82 -18.75
CA ASP A 426 15.70 21.17 -17.67
C ASP A 426 15.26 22.45 -16.95
N GLN A 427 14.76 23.44 -17.69
CA GLN A 427 14.25 24.68 -17.11
C GLN A 427 12.92 24.45 -16.39
N ALA A 428 12.03 23.65 -16.97
CA ALA A 428 10.75 23.29 -16.37
C ALA A 428 10.95 22.53 -15.06
N VAL A 429 11.85 21.54 -15.01
CA VAL A 429 12.19 20.76 -13.80
C VAL A 429 12.73 21.67 -12.70
N LYS A 430 13.71 22.53 -13.02
CA LYS A 430 14.30 23.46 -12.04
C LYS A 430 13.26 24.43 -11.48
N ARG A 431 12.42 25.02 -12.35
CA ARG A 431 11.37 25.95 -11.92
C ARG A 431 10.28 25.27 -11.11
N LEU A 432 9.90 24.06 -11.49
CA LEU A 432 8.93 23.23 -10.76
C LEU A 432 9.42 22.98 -9.32
N LEU A 433 10.64 22.45 -9.17
CA LEU A 433 11.24 22.18 -7.86
C LEU A 433 11.38 23.45 -7.03
N ASN A 434 11.91 24.53 -7.62
CA ASN A 434 12.04 25.82 -6.95
C ASN A 434 10.68 26.31 -6.44
N ARG A 435 9.63 26.21 -7.25
CA ARG A 435 8.31 26.68 -6.84
C ARG A 435 7.70 25.85 -5.71
N ILE A 436 7.91 24.53 -5.74
CA ILE A 436 7.52 23.63 -4.65
C ILE A 436 8.26 23.99 -3.37
N PHE A 437 9.58 24.21 -3.43
CA PHE A 437 10.39 24.61 -2.26
C PHE A 437 9.96 25.95 -1.69
N VAL A 438 9.76 26.97 -2.54
CA VAL A 438 9.28 28.30 -2.13
C VAL A 438 7.92 28.19 -1.45
N SER A 439 7.01 27.38 -2.00
CA SER A 439 5.71 27.15 -1.37
C SER A 439 5.84 26.50 0.00
N ALA A 440 6.73 25.51 0.11
CA ALA A 440 7.04 24.88 1.37
C ALA A 440 7.89 25.78 2.29
N GLY A 441 8.24 27.02 1.92
CA GLY A 441 9.12 27.89 2.73
C GLY A 441 10.49 27.27 3.00
N VAL A 442 10.97 26.44 2.07
CA VAL A 442 12.27 25.77 2.12
C VAL A 442 13.25 26.56 1.25
N ASP A 443 14.41 26.90 1.83
CA ASP A 443 15.53 27.48 1.08
C ASP A 443 16.20 26.37 0.27
N GLU A 444 16.01 26.39 -1.06
CA GLU A 444 16.50 25.37 -1.99
C GLU A 444 18.00 25.11 -1.82
N THR A 445 18.80 26.18 -1.70
CA THR A 445 20.27 26.06 -1.61
C THR A 445 20.67 25.24 -0.38
N LYS A 446 20.03 25.54 0.76
CA LYS A 446 20.26 24.83 2.02
C LYS A 446 19.59 23.46 2.07
N PHE A 447 18.54 23.24 1.28
CA PHE A 447 17.88 21.94 1.21
C PHE A 447 18.82 20.91 0.60
N TRP A 448 19.39 21.21 -0.56
CA TRP A 448 20.32 20.30 -1.22
C TRP A 448 21.58 20.04 -0.40
N ASP A 449 22.06 21.02 0.38
CA ASP A 449 23.17 20.81 1.32
C ASP A 449 22.84 19.83 2.45
N LYS A 450 21.57 19.77 2.89
CA LYS A 450 21.09 18.85 3.94
C LYS A 450 20.78 17.45 3.46
N VAL A 451 20.56 17.26 2.16
CA VAL A 451 20.34 15.94 1.57
C VAL A 451 21.71 15.34 1.22
N GLU A 452 22.34 14.72 2.21
CA GLU A 452 23.66 14.07 2.03
C GLU A 452 23.59 12.84 1.12
N ASP A 453 22.43 12.17 1.07
CA ASP A 453 22.19 11.00 0.24
C ASP A 453 22.02 11.37 -1.25
N LYS A 454 22.92 10.85 -2.09
CA LYS A 454 22.90 11.04 -3.55
C LYS A 454 21.70 10.37 -4.20
N GLU A 455 21.22 9.23 -3.69
CA GLU A 455 20.02 8.56 -4.22
C GLU A 455 18.77 9.42 -3.96
N ALA A 456 18.67 10.02 -2.78
CA ALA A 456 17.59 10.94 -2.44
C ALA A 456 17.53 12.13 -3.40
N LYS A 457 18.67 12.77 -3.69
CA LYS A 457 18.76 13.89 -4.64
C LYS A 457 18.27 13.49 -6.02
N ARG A 458 18.76 12.36 -6.52
CA ARG A 458 18.35 11.80 -7.81
C ARG A 458 16.85 11.53 -7.87
N ALA A 459 16.28 10.94 -6.83
CA ALA A 459 14.86 10.61 -6.77
C ALA A 459 13.94 11.85 -6.84
N TYR A 460 14.35 12.98 -6.24
CA TYR A 460 13.61 14.25 -6.36
C TYR A 460 13.59 14.78 -7.79
N ILE A 461 14.75 14.71 -8.46
CA ILE A 461 14.89 15.15 -9.84
C ILE A 461 14.07 14.25 -10.77
N GLU A 462 14.20 12.92 -10.64
CA GLU A 462 13.42 11.95 -11.44
C GLU A 462 11.90 12.13 -11.24
N ALA A 463 11.45 12.42 -10.02
CA ALA A 463 10.04 12.69 -9.75
C ALA A 463 9.56 14.00 -10.42
N ALA A 464 10.39 15.05 -10.42
CA ALA A 464 10.09 16.29 -11.12
C ALA A 464 10.12 16.12 -12.65
N GLU A 465 11.10 15.37 -13.18
CA GLU A 465 11.17 14.98 -14.59
C GLU A 465 9.93 14.22 -15.03
N LEU A 466 9.42 13.30 -14.20
CA LEU A 466 8.19 12.58 -14.44
C LEU A 466 6.98 13.54 -14.54
N LEU A 467 6.87 14.51 -13.62
CA LEU A 467 5.81 15.52 -13.66
C LEU A 467 5.88 16.35 -14.94
N VAL A 468 7.06 16.84 -15.30
CA VAL A 468 7.31 17.61 -16.53
C VAL A 468 6.97 16.79 -17.76
N ARG A 469 7.44 15.54 -17.84
CA ARG A 469 7.15 14.60 -18.94
C ARG A 469 5.65 14.38 -19.13
N ARG A 470 4.90 14.20 -18.03
CA ARG A 470 3.45 14.00 -18.09
C ARG A 470 2.71 15.28 -18.48
N LYS A 471 3.17 16.45 -18.03
CA LYS A 471 2.51 17.75 -18.27
C LYS A 471 2.85 18.36 -19.64
N LEU A 472 4.12 18.39 -20.04
CA LEU A 472 4.56 18.98 -21.32
C LEU A 472 4.44 18.01 -22.49
N LYS A 473 4.85 16.76 -22.30
CA LYS A 473 4.99 15.82 -23.43
C LYS A 473 3.78 14.91 -23.59
N HIS A 474 2.81 14.98 -22.69
CA HIS A 474 1.67 14.06 -22.63
C HIS A 474 2.11 12.59 -22.72
N GLN A 475 3.20 12.24 -22.03
CA GLN A 475 3.76 10.88 -21.99
C GLN A 475 3.47 10.23 -20.62
N PRO A 476 2.26 9.66 -20.45
CA PRO A 476 1.81 9.09 -19.18
C PRO A 476 2.47 7.74 -18.84
N GLN A 477 2.95 7.01 -19.85
CA GLN A 477 3.40 5.62 -19.72
C GLN A 477 4.72 5.49 -18.95
N PHE A 478 5.00 4.29 -18.43
CA PHE A 478 6.28 3.93 -17.83
C PHE A 478 7.45 4.23 -18.75
N THR A 479 8.55 4.72 -18.16
CA THR A 479 9.83 4.79 -18.86
C THR A 479 10.32 3.39 -19.27
N GLN A 480 11.20 3.33 -20.27
CA GLN A 480 11.82 2.06 -20.66
C GLN A 480 12.61 1.42 -19.50
N GLN A 481 13.23 2.25 -18.66
CA GLN A 481 13.93 1.80 -17.46
C GLN A 481 12.98 1.11 -16.47
N THR A 482 11.82 1.72 -16.19
CA THR A 482 10.79 1.11 -15.33
C THR A 482 10.24 -0.17 -15.92
N ARG A 483 9.99 -0.20 -17.23
CA ARG A 483 9.52 -1.40 -17.94
C ARG A 483 10.51 -2.55 -17.82
N ALA A 484 11.79 -2.32 -18.11
CA ALA A 484 12.84 -3.34 -17.98
C ALA A 484 12.95 -3.86 -16.54
N TRP A 485 13.03 -2.93 -15.58
CA TRP A 485 13.12 -3.28 -14.16
C TRP A 485 11.94 -4.13 -13.67
N LEU A 486 10.72 -3.76 -14.04
CA LEU A 486 9.55 -4.52 -13.63
C LEU A 486 9.44 -5.87 -14.36
N ALA A 487 9.84 -5.94 -15.63
CA ALA A 487 9.89 -7.21 -16.37
C ALA A 487 10.84 -8.21 -15.71
N ASP A 488 12.02 -7.77 -15.26
CA ASP A 488 13.00 -8.60 -14.54
C ASP A 488 12.42 -9.16 -13.23
N ILE A 489 11.71 -8.32 -12.47
CA ILE A 489 11.02 -8.76 -11.25
C ILE A 489 9.98 -9.83 -11.59
N LEU A 490 9.09 -9.52 -12.54
CA LEU A 490 7.98 -10.39 -12.89
C LEU A 490 8.45 -11.72 -13.47
N GLU A 491 9.49 -11.73 -14.31
CA GLU A 491 10.02 -12.96 -14.90
C GLU A 491 10.41 -13.95 -13.82
N GLN A 492 11.14 -13.48 -12.82
CA GLN A 492 11.59 -14.30 -11.71
C GLN A 492 10.45 -14.83 -10.85
N LEU A 493 9.35 -14.10 -10.69
CA LEU A 493 8.18 -14.56 -9.94
C LEU A 493 7.42 -15.69 -10.65
N PHE A 494 7.53 -15.76 -11.98
CA PHE A 494 6.93 -16.82 -12.77
C PHE A 494 7.80 -18.05 -12.96
N GLU A 495 9.07 -18.02 -12.53
CA GLU A 495 9.93 -19.20 -12.55
C GLU A 495 9.47 -20.24 -11.52
N ARG A 496 9.47 -21.52 -11.94
CA ARG A 496 9.04 -22.64 -11.10
C ARG A 496 9.87 -22.71 -9.81
N HIS A 497 9.20 -23.03 -8.71
CA HIS A 497 9.82 -23.16 -7.38
C HIS A 497 10.63 -24.46 -7.17
N ASP A 498 10.77 -25.30 -8.20
CA ASP A 498 11.30 -26.67 -8.13
C ASP A 498 12.78 -26.81 -8.54
N SER A 499 13.48 -25.73 -8.86
CA SER A 499 14.88 -25.74 -9.34
C SER A 499 15.96 -25.65 -8.24
N GLY A 500 15.57 -25.57 -6.97
CA GLY A 500 16.44 -25.35 -5.81
C GLY A 500 15.62 -25.14 -4.52
N SER A 501 16.28 -24.91 -3.38
CA SER A 501 15.54 -24.66 -2.14
C SER A 501 14.76 -23.34 -2.24
N PRO A 502 13.51 -23.25 -1.77
CA PRO A 502 12.71 -22.03 -1.83
C PRO A 502 13.42 -20.79 -1.27
N LEU A 503 14.22 -20.96 -0.22
CA LEU A 503 15.02 -19.90 0.40
C LEU A 503 16.15 -19.41 -0.51
N SER A 504 16.92 -20.33 -1.11
CA SER A 504 18.02 -19.95 -2.02
C SER A 504 17.50 -19.28 -3.28
N ILE A 505 16.41 -19.79 -3.86
CA ILE A 505 15.71 -19.16 -4.98
C ILE A 505 15.24 -17.77 -4.59
N HIS A 506 14.59 -17.61 -3.44
CA HIS A 506 14.12 -16.32 -2.96
C HIS A 506 15.26 -15.31 -2.79
N LYS A 507 16.39 -15.73 -2.21
CA LYS A 507 17.58 -14.90 -2.04
C LYS A 507 18.17 -14.46 -3.38
N ASN A 508 18.40 -15.40 -4.30
CA ASN A 508 18.93 -15.09 -5.63
C ASN A 508 18.02 -14.13 -6.39
N ARG A 509 16.70 -14.28 -6.26
CA ARG A 509 15.72 -13.36 -6.84
C ARG A 509 15.86 -11.96 -6.26
N LEU A 510 15.93 -11.83 -4.93
CA LEU A 510 16.11 -10.52 -4.29
C LEU A 510 17.42 -9.84 -4.67
N GLU A 511 18.52 -10.60 -4.74
CA GLU A 511 19.82 -10.08 -5.15
C GLU A 511 19.76 -9.57 -6.59
N ALA A 512 19.16 -10.34 -7.51
CA ALA A 512 18.99 -9.92 -8.90
C ALA A 512 18.07 -8.69 -9.04
N GLN A 513 16.95 -8.63 -8.30
CA GLN A 513 16.00 -7.51 -8.33
C GLN A 513 16.57 -6.20 -7.76
N ASN A 514 17.61 -6.30 -6.94
CA ASN A 514 18.28 -5.16 -6.28
C ASN A 514 19.69 -4.90 -6.81
N ALA A 515 20.12 -5.59 -7.86
CA ALA A 515 21.44 -5.42 -8.44
C ALA A 515 21.71 -3.95 -8.82
N GLY A 516 22.86 -3.43 -8.39
CA GLY A 516 23.26 -2.04 -8.66
C GLY A 516 22.52 -0.97 -7.84
N ARG A 517 21.80 -1.34 -6.77
CA ARG A 517 21.14 -0.42 -5.83
C ARG A 517 21.71 -0.57 -4.43
N VAL A 518 21.70 0.52 -3.65
CA VAL A 518 22.13 0.46 -2.25
C VAL A 518 21.15 -0.41 -1.43
N MET A 519 21.68 -1.39 -0.70
CA MET A 519 20.87 -2.29 0.13
C MET A 519 20.20 -1.55 1.29
N TYR A 520 18.89 -1.72 1.44
CA TYR A 520 18.35 -2.60 2.50
C TYR A 520 18.97 -2.81 3.86
N THR A 521 19.66 -1.89 4.51
CA THR A 521 19.94 -2.14 5.93
C THR A 521 18.70 -1.84 6.79
N LEU A 522 17.92 -2.88 7.08
CA LEU A 522 16.90 -2.82 8.12
C LEU A 522 17.58 -2.40 9.43
N GLY A 523 17.07 -1.38 10.12
CA GLY A 523 17.60 -1.04 11.44
C GLY A 523 17.45 -2.23 12.39
N ALA A 524 18.39 -2.42 13.33
CA ALA A 524 18.42 -3.56 14.26
C ALA A 524 17.06 -3.82 14.96
N ASN A 525 16.31 -2.77 15.28
CA ASN A 525 14.95 -2.90 15.83
C ASN A 525 13.97 -3.49 14.82
N GLN A 526 13.99 -3.03 13.56
CA GLN A 526 13.16 -3.59 12.50
C GLN A 526 13.51 -5.05 12.19
N ILE A 527 14.80 -5.41 12.26
CA ILE A 527 15.27 -6.80 12.16
C ILE A 527 14.69 -7.65 13.30
N LYS A 528 14.89 -7.22 14.55
CA LYS A 528 14.41 -7.92 15.74
C LYS A 528 12.90 -8.11 15.78
N HIS A 529 12.13 -7.13 15.28
CA HIS A 529 10.67 -7.20 15.19
C HIS A 529 10.16 -8.02 13.98
N ARG A 530 11.02 -8.29 12.98
CA ARG A 530 10.72 -9.09 11.78
C ARG A 530 11.28 -10.51 11.84
N ALA A 531 12.17 -10.80 12.78
CA ALA A 531 12.73 -12.13 12.98
C ALA A 531 11.62 -13.12 13.38
N ILE A 532 11.38 -14.11 12.53
CA ILE A 532 10.50 -15.25 12.85
C ILE A 532 11.16 -16.03 13.99
N LYS A 533 10.41 -16.33 15.06
CA LYS A 533 10.92 -17.02 16.26
C LYS A 533 11.38 -18.46 16.01
N ASP A 534 11.10 -19.02 14.82
CA ASP A 534 11.56 -20.34 14.43
C ASP A 534 12.95 -20.30 13.79
N THR A 535 13.88 -20.83 14.59
CA THR A 535 15.34 -21.01 14.52
C THR A 535 16.04 -21.41 13.19
N SER A 536 15.44 -21.26 12.01
CA SER A 536 16.15 -21.50 10.72
C SER A 536 16.67 -20.24 10.02
N TRP A 537 16.39 -19.05 10.57
CA TRP A 537 16.76 -17.76 9.98
C TRP A 537 17.98 -17.08 10.62
N SER A 538 18.59 -17.68 11.65
CA SER A 538 19.79 -17.12 12.29
C SER A 538 20.90 -16.84 11.27
N ASP A 539 21.05 -17.71 10.26
CA ASP A 539 22.10 -17.56 9.24
C ASP A 539 21.82 -16.42 8.26
N PHE A 540 20.55 -16.12 7.97
CA PHE A 540 20.19 -14.95 7.16
C PHE A 540 20.46 -13.65 7.91
N TRP A 541 20.09 -13.58 9.19
CA TRP A 541 20.30 -12.39 10.00
C TRP A 541 21.78 -12.18 10.37
N ASN A 542 22.53 -13.26 10.61
CA ASN A 542 23.98 -13.21 10.79
C ASN A 542 24.72 -12.73 9.53
N LEU A 543 24.20 -13.01 8.33
CA LEU A 543 24.73 -12.48 7.06
C LEU A 543 24.48 -10.97 6.91
N VAL A 544 23.32 -10.49 7.37
CA VAL A 544 23.00 -9.05 7.42
C VAL A 544 23.88 -8.33 8.46
N ASP A 545 24.14 -8.95 9.60
CA ASP A 545 24.99 -8.37 10.66
C ASP A 545 26.48 -8.38 10.28
N THR A 546 26.98 -9.41 9.60
CA THR A 546 28.42 -9.52 9.25
C THR A 546 28.84 -8.70 8.02
N GLN A 547 27.91 -8.19 7.21
CA GLN A 547 28.24 -7.25 6.11
C GLN A 547 28.27 -5.78 6.56
N SER A 548 27.98 -5.49 7.83
CA SER A 548 28.11 -4.15 8.40
C SER A 548 29.55 -3.72 8.72
N GLU A 549 30.54 -4.61 8.54
CA GLU A 549 31.95 -4.37 8.89
C GLU A 549 32.91 -4.27 7.70
N GLN A 550 32.44 -4.12 6.46
CA GLN A 550 33.34 -3.84 5.32
C GLN A 550 32.85 -2.64 4.50
N ASP A 551 33.54 -1.52 4.76
CA ASP A 551 33.62 -0.20 4.11
C ASP A 551 32.91 0.03 2.76
#